data_AF-A0A8B6GAQ6-F1
#
_entry.id   AF-A0A8B6GAQ6-F1
#
_cell.length_a   1.000
_cell.length_b   1.000
_cell.length_c   1.000
_cell.angle_alpha   90.00
_cell.angle_beta   90.00
_cell.angle_gamma   90.00
#
_symmetry.space_group_name_H-M   'P 1'
#
loop_
_entity.id
_entity.type
_entity.pdbx_description
1 polymer ?
#
loop_
_entity_poly.entity_id
_entity_poly.type
_entity_poly.pdbx_seq_one_letter_code
_entity_poly.pdbx_strand_id
1 'polypeptide(L)'
;MYEETAISYNNNRYIAKLPWKAEHPPLPTNKAVAFRRTESVIKRLRKEPKLLLKYGEIIDEQEKRGFIERVDNEEIKPKYQAALHTTSPSKEGFSHDANQDRI
;
A
#
# COMPACT_ATOMS: atom_id res chain seq x y z
N MET A 1 -6.75 29.39 15.47
CA MET A 1 -5.80 28.64 16.32
C MET A 1 -6.32 27.22 16.42
N TYR A 2 -5.45 26.21 16.35
CA TYR A 2 -5.85 24.79 16.41
C TYR A 2 -6.64 24.55 17.71
N GLU A 3 -7.93 24.27 17.60
CA GLU A 3 -8.88 24.38 18.70
C GLU A 3 -8.70 23.30 19.77
N GLU A 4 -8.96 23.68 21.02
CA GLU A 4 -8.90 22.89 22.26
C GLU A 4 -9.83 21.64 22.26
N THR A 5 -10.61 21.43 21.19
CA THR A 5 -11.60 20.36 21.01
C THR A 5 -11.09 19.17 20.18
N ALA A 6 -9.80 19.14 19.85
CA ALA A 6 -9.20 18.08 19.02
C ALA A 6 -9.03 16.74 19.74
N ILE A 7 -9.19 16.69 21.07
CA ILE A 7 -9.01 15.49 21.90
C ILE A 7 -10.34 15.18 22.61
N SER A 8 -10.84 13.96 22.46
CA SER A 8 -12.00 13.43 23.19
C SER A 8 -11.59 12.22 24.04
N TYR A 9 -12.32 11.94 25.11
CA TYR A 9 -12.12 10.73 25.93
C TYR A 9 -13.31 9.80 25.74
N ASN A 10 -13.05 8.57 25.28
CA ASN A 10 -14.08 7.57 24.99
C ASN A 10 -13.54 6.17 25.33
N ASN A 11 -14.37 5.31 25.93
CA ASN A 11 -14.03 3.91 26.25
C ASN A 11 -12.65 3.75 26.90
N ASN A 12 -12.39 4.54 27.95
CA ASN A 12 -11.12 4.58 28.68
C ASN A 12 -9.87 5.03 27.88
N ARG A 13 -10.03 5.65 26.70
CA ARG A 13 -8.91 6.10 25.86
C ARG A 13 -9.12 7.54 25.37
N TYR A 14 -8.02 8.27 25.21
CA TYR A 14 -8.03 9.56 24.53
C TYR A 14 -7.96 9.33 23.02
N ILE A 15 -8.82 10.02 22.28
CA ILE A 15 -8.90 10.01 20.83
C ILE A 15 -8.59 11.43 20.36
N ALA A 16 -7.50 11.59 19.62
CA ALA A 16 -7.14 12.85 19.00
C ALA A 16 -7.49 12.83 17.51
N LYS A 17 -8.12 13.90 17.02
CA LYS A 17 -8.28 14.12 15.59
C LYS A 17 -6.91 14.45 15.00
N LEU A 18 -6.64 13.94 13.81
CA LEU A 18 -5.44 14.32 13.07
C LEU A 18 -5.48 15.84 12.77
N PRO A 19 -4.35 16.55 12.89
CA PRO A 19 -4.30 18.02 12.81
C PRO A 19 -4.37 18.53 11.35
N TRP A 20 -5.25 17.96 10.53
CA TRP A 20 -5.43 18.38 9.15
C TRP A 20 -6.19 19.71 9.10
N LYS A 21 -5.74 20.62 8.21
CA LYS A 21 -6.51 21.80 7.86
C LYS A 21 -7.71 21.38 7.01
N ALA A 22 -8.89 21.93 7.29
CA ALA A 22 -10.10 21.64 6.50
C ALA A 22 -9.96 22.10 5.04
N GLU A 23 -9.29 23.25 4.84
CA GLU A 23 -8.99 23.81 3.52
C GLU A 23 -7.57 23.38 3.11
N HIS A 24 -7.46 22.19 2.51
CA HIS A 24 -6.23 21.77 1.85
C HIS A 24 -6.52 21.41 0.38
N PRO A 25 -5.61 21.77 -0.56
CA PRO A 25 -5.75 21.31 -1.94
C PRO A 25 -5.66 19.77 -2.00
N PRO A 26 -6.28 19.13 -3.00
CA PRO A 26 -6.12 17.69 -3.20
C PRO A 26 -4.64 17.29 -3.27
N LEU A 27 -4.23 16.32 -2.46
CA LEU A 27 -2.87 15.82 -2.49
C LEU A 27 -2.64 15.05 -3.81
N PRO A 28 -1.52 15.29 -4.51
CA PRO A 28 -1.18 14.50 -5.67
C PRO A 28 -0.97 13.03 -5.27
N THR A 29 -1.29 12.11 -6.18
CA THR A 29 -1.13 10.68 -5.90
C THR A 29 0.35 10.30 -5.80
N ASN A 30 0.73 9.61 -4.73
CA ASN A 30 2.06 9.04 -4.54
C ASN A 30 2.14 7.55 -4.91
N LYS A 31 1.07 7.00 -5.51
CA LYS A 31 0.88 5.56 -5.73
C LYS A 31 2.05 4.91 -6.47
N ALA A 32 2.52 5.50 -7.58
CA ALA A 32 3.61 4.93 -8.38
C ALA A 32 4.92 4.84 -7.60
N VAL A 33 5.24 5.87 -6.80
CA VAL A 33 6.44 5.91 -5.97
C VAL A 33 6.33 4.90 -4.83
N ALA A 34 5.17 4.85 -4.16
CA ALA A 34 4.90 3.90 -3.10
C ALA A 34 5.03 2.46 -3.59
N PHE A 35 4.42 2.13 -4.74
CA PHE A 35 4.51 0.81 -5.35
C PHE A 35 5.95 0.39 -5.64
N ARG A 36 6.73 1.25 -6.32
CA ARG A 36 8.15 0.97 -6.61
C ARG A 36 8.99 0.76 -5.36
N ARG A 37 8.74 1.54 -4.30
CA ARG A 37 9.40 1.36 -2.99
C ARG A 37 9.05 0.02 -2.39
N THR A 38 7.77 -0.37 -2.39
CA THR A 38 7.30 -1.66 -1.88
C THR A 38 7.97 -2.82 -2.61
N GLU A 39 7.96 -2.81 -3.95
CA GLU A 39 8.64 -3.86 -4.73
C GLU A 39 10.13 -3.95 -4.43
N SER A 40 10.82 -2.81 -4.28
CA SER A 40 12.24 -2.78 -3.96
C SER A 40 12.53 -3.36 -2.59
N VAL A 41 11.68 -3.04 -1.59
CA VAL A 41 11.76 -3.61 -0.24
C VAL A 41 11.57 -5.12 -0.29
N ILE A 42 10.54 -5.61 -1.00
CA ILE A 42 10.28 -7.06 -1.14
C ILE A 42 11.49 -7.76 -1.79
N LYS A 43 12.04 -7.20 -2.88
CA LYS A 43 13.22 -7.76 -3.56
C LYS A 43 14.43 -7.83 -2.64
N ARG A 44 14.66 -6.82 -1.80
CA ARG A 44 15.73 -6.82 -0.80
C ARG A 44 15.50 -7.89 0.27
N LEU A 45 14.31 -7.90 0.89
CA LEU A 45 13.99 -8.84 1.97
C LEU A 45 14.07 -10.32 1.53
N ARG A 46 13.72 -10.63 0.28
CA ARG A 46 13.89 -11.99 -0.29
C ARG A 46 15.35 -12.47 -0.29
N LYS A 47 16.32 -11.56 -0.35
CA LYS A 47 17.76 -11.90 -0.29
C LYS A 47 18.28 -12.03 1.15
N GLU A 48 17.49 -11.59 2.14
CA GLU A 48 17.88 -11.52 3.55
C GLU A 48 16.86 -12.28 4.42
N PRO A 49 16.88 -13.63 4.41
CA PRO A 49 15.82 -14.45 5.01
C PRO A 49 15.64 -14.23 6.52
N LYS A 50 16.74 -13.95 7.25
CA LYS A 50 16.67 -13.61 8.68
C LYS A 50 15.91 -12.31 8.93
N LEU A 51 16.12 -11.30 8.08
CA LEU A 51 15.43 -10.03 8.19
C LEU A 51 13.96 -10.18 7.80
N LEU A 52 13.66 -10.93 6.74
CA LEU A 52 12.28 -11.23 6.33
C LEU A 52 11.49 -11.90 7.45
N LEU A 53 12.06 -12.93 8.10
CA LEU A 53 11.42 -13.59 9.25
C LEU A 53 11.13 -12.59 10.36
N LYS A 54 12.10 -11.71 10.67
CA LYS A 54 11.93 -10.72 11.74
C LYS A 54 10.81 -9.72 11.46
N TYR A 55 10.66 -9.30 10.21
CA TYR A 55 9.54 -8.44 9.80
C TYR A 55 8.19 -9.15 10.01
N GLY A 56 8.09 -10.44 9.64
CA GLY A 56 6.89 -11.24 9.87
C GLY A 56 6.50 -11.31 11.34
N GLU A 57 7.46 -11.65 12.21
CA GLU A 57 7.24 -11.69 13.66
C GLU A 57 6.70 -10.37 14.22
N ILE A 58 7.25 -9.23 13.79
CA ILE A 58 6.83 -7.91 14.25
C ILE A 58 5.41 -7.59 13.79
N ILE A 59 5.06 -7.92 12.54
CA ILE A 59 3.71 -7.70 12.01
C ILE A 59 2.71 -8.54 12.79
N ASP A 60 2.99 -9.84 12.99
CA ASP A 60 2.12 -10.73 13.75
C ASP A 60 1.96 -10.28 15.20
N GLU A 61 3.03 -9.77 15.83
CA GLU A 61 2.97 -9.22 17.18
C GLU A 61 2.10 -7.96 17.26
N GLN A 62 2.24 -7.05 16.30
CA GLN A 62 1.41 -5.83 16.24
C GLN A 62 -0.06 -6.14 16.00
N GLU A 63 -0.35 -7.15 15.17
CA GLU A 63 -1.71 -7.65 14.93
C GLU A 63 -2.29 -8.23 16.23
N LYS A 64 -1.55 -9.09 16.93
CA LYS A 64 -1.96 -9.67 18.23
C LYS A 64 -2.20 -8.61 19.30
N ARG A 65 -1.43 -7.51 19.29
CA ARG A 65 -1.60 -6.38 20.21
C ARG A 65 -2.78 -5.48 19.84
N GLY A 66 -3.41 -5.68 18.69
CA GLY A 66 -4.50 -4.85 18.18
C GLY A 66 -4.06 -3.44 17.77
N PHE A 67 -2.78 -3.27 17.40
CA PHE A 67 -2.29 -2.01 16.83
C PHE A 67 -2.53 -1.90 15.33
N ILE A 68 -2.60 -3.05 14.66
CA ILE A 68 -2.96 -3.18 13.26
C ILE A 68 -4.04 -4.26 13.13
N GLU A 69 -4.82 -4.19 12.06
CA GLU A 69 -5.88 -5.14 11.74
C GLU A 69 -5.79 -5.54 10.26
N ARG A 70 -6.33 -6.72 9.93
CA ARG A 70 -6.48 -7.14 8.53
C ARG A 70 -7.65 -6.39 7.92
N VAL A 71 -7.44 -5.87 6.71
CA VAL A 71 -8.51 -5.22 5.95
C VAL A 71 -9.32 -6.31 5.26
N ASP A 72 -10.65 -6.28 5.43
CA ASP A 72 -11.55 -7.20 4.75
C ASP A 72 -11.55 -6.96 3.24
N ASN A 73 -11.62 -8.05 2.46
CA ASN A 73 -11.57 -7.98 1.00
C ASN A 73 -12.72 -7.15 0.39
N GLU A 74 -13.87 -7.07 1.08
CA GLU A 74 -15.02 -6.27 0.65
C GLU A 74 -14.85 -4.77 0.92
N GLU A 75 -13.98 -4.39 1.86
CA GLU A 75 -13.65 -2.99 2.15
C GLU A 75 -12.59 -2.41 1.21
N ILE A 76 -12.00 -3.25 0.35
CA ILE A 76 -11.14 -2.82 -0.76
C ILE A 76 -12.02 -2.18 -1.84
N LYS A 77 -12.50 -0.95 -1.57
CA LYS A 77 -13.23 -0.11 -2.53
C LYS A 77 -12.40 -0.01 -3.83
N PRO A 78 -13.01 0.05 -5.03
CA PRO A 78 -12.30 -0.01 -6.32
C PRO A 78 -11.15 1.00 -6.49
N LYS A 79 -11.17 2.13 -5.75
CA LYS A 79 -10.06 3.08 -5.67
C LYS A 79 -8.75 2.51 -5.10
N TYR A 80 -8.81 1.38 -4.39
CA TYR A 80 -7.68 0.67 -3.77
C TYR A 80 -7.27 -0.61 -4.55
N GLN A 81 -8.13 -1.15 -5.42
CA GLN A 81 -7.90 -2.40 -6.16
C GLN A 81 -6.85 -2.29 -7.26
N ALA A 82 -6.75 -1.13 -7.91
CA ALA A 82 -5.77 -0.90 -8.99
C ALA A 82 -4.30 -0.94 -8.51
N ALA A 83 -4.01 -1.19 -7.22
CA ALA A 83 -2.67 -1.22 -6.65
C ALA A 83 -2.16 -2.64 -6.30
N LEU A 84 -3.03 -3.66 -6.28
CA LEU A 84 -2.69 -4.97 -5.68
C LEU A 84 -2.81 -6.18 -6.62
N HIS A 85 -3.49 -6.08 -7.77
CA HIS A 85 -3.60 -7.20 -8.71
C HIS A 85 -2.58 -7.07 -9.87
N THR A 86 -1.45 -7.77 -9.70
CA THR A 86 -0.69 -8.47 -10.74
C THR A 86 -0.94 -8.06 -12.21
N THR A 87 -0.03 -7.31 -12.82
CA THR A 87 0.26 -7.50 -14.25
C THR A 87 1.34 -8.58 -14.36
N SER A 88 0.92 -9.85 -14.43
CA SER A 88 1.71 -10.84 -15.16
C SER A 88 1.16 -10.90 -16.59
N PRO A 89 2.03 -11.00 -17.60
CA PRO A 89 1.67 -10.74 -18.99
C PRO A 89 0.81 -11.88 -19.52
N SER A 90 -0.46 -11.60 -19.85
CA SER A 90 -1.19 -12.49 -20.74
C SER A 90 -0.65 -12.28 -22.15
N LYS A 91 -0.07 -13.33 -22.70
CA LYS A 91 0.27 -13.47 -24.11
C LYS A 91 -1.01 -13.29 -24.93
N GLU A 92 -1.07 -12.27 -25.78
CA GLU A 92 -1.76 -12.16 -27.09
C GLU A 92 -1.25 -10.85 -27.73
N GLY A 93 -0.62 -10.79 -28.90
CA GLY A 93 -0.30 -11.80 -29.89
C GLY A 93 1.06 -11.51 -30.55
N PHE A 94 1.84 -12.57 -30.75
CA PHE A 94 2.79 -12.62 -31.85
C PHE A 94 1.96 -12.84 -33.11
N SER A 95 1.64 -11.76 -33.84
CA SER A 95 1.26 -11.89 -35.25
C SER A 95 2.55 -12.03 -36.04
N HIS A 96 2.70 -13.21 -36.63
CA HIS A 96 3.73 -13.53 -37.60
C HIS A 96 3.26 -12.93 -38.93
N ASP A 97 3.93 -11.88 -39.40
CA ASP A 97 3.93 -11.57 -40.83
C ASP A 97 5.38 -11.31 -41.25
N ALA A 98 5.89 -12.27 -42.00
CA ALA A 98 7.16 -12.22 -42.71
C ALA A 98 6.98 -11.52 -44.06
N ASN A 99 8.11 -11.10 -44.64
CA ASN A 99 8.32 -10.39 -45.91
C ASN A 99 8.10 -8.86 -45.87
N GLN A 100 8.96 -8.01 -46.41
CA GLN A 100 10.17 -8.13 -47.25
C GLN A 100 10.69 -6.66 -47.39
N ASP A 101 11.97 -6.34 -47.25
CA ASP A 101 12.90 -6.26 -48.37
C ASP A 101 14.34 -5.98 -47.91
N ARG A 102 15.26 -6.68 -48.57
CA ARG A 102 16.66 -6.31 -48.74
C ARG A 102 16.73 -4.97 -49.47
N ILE A 103 17.57 -4.06 -48.99
CA ILE A 103 18.80 -3.54 -49.63
C ILE A 103 19.44 -2.56 -48.65
#